data_AF-A0A6G1JDC1-F1
#
_entry.id   AF-A0A6G1JDC1-F1
#
_cell.length_a   1.000
_cell.length_b   1.000
_cell.length_c   1.000
_cell.angle_alpha   90.00
_cell.angle_beta   90.00
_cell.angle_gamma   90.00
#
_symmetry.space_group_name_H-M   'P 1'
#
loop_
_entity.id
_entity.type
_entity.pdbx_description
1 polymer ?
#
loop_
_entity_poly.entity_id
_entity_poly.type
_entity_poly.pdbx_seq_one_letter_code
_entity_poly.pdbx_strand_id
1 'polypeptide(L)'
;MYTASPDRYRERLDEVACIYSKSNAASNQSNGMASPPSTPRYARPTWVSMARANLTSPVSKSPASKQKRRSSPVPMSVKPADTKKPCPFAALPAELRLRIYSHILPKGPVYTAQWRFMVNRSSWSSLLRVCRLIRVEASYEFYTQTAFMFVPVDLDNYESLRTWLMMVPLAQRSLPVKNPNVRIRFKLQLYKETYGKEIWEVCKRFGNSYYIPYAHREHFANFCRLATWWLWCAEHVSTNLTWNYEIDISSMHRWYTRSDVDLLREWFDKVLQTVSLPCVQKAWVRERREAEMKMEAIKMLEAVDRAVQLRRGTRPPDGEWARKVRALRRFLEKW
;
A
#
# COMPACT_ATOMS: atom_id res chain seq x y z
N MET A 1 -28.14 -22.93 23.24
CA MET A 1 -29.04 -22.53 22.14
C MET A 1 -29.70 -21.21 22.53
N TYR A 2 -29.30 -20.11 21.91
CA TYR A 2 -29.95 -18.81 22.04
C TYR A 2 -30.22 -18.32 20.61
N THR A 3 -31.49 -18.37 20.19
CA THR A 3 -31.95 -17.83 18.91
C THR A 3 -32.32 -16.36 19.12
N ALA A 4 -31.43 -15.45 18.72
CA ALA A 4 -31.77 -14.04 18.64
C ALA A 4 -32.55 -13.77 17.34
N SER A 5 -33.76 -13.21 17.47
CA SER A 5 -34.68 -12.93 16.37
C SER A 5 -34.16 -11.82 15.44
N PRO A 6 -34.23 -11.97 14.10
CA PRO A 6 -33.71 -11.00 13.12
C PRO A 6 -34.51 -9.68 13.03
N ASP A 7 -35.70 -9.60 13.63
CA ASP A 7 -36.65 -8.51 13.33
C ASP A 7 -36.35 -7.18 14.04
N ARG A 8 -35.48 -7.17 15.06
CA ARG A 8 -35.14 -5.93 15.79
C ARG A 8 -34.14 -4.99 15.09
N TYR A 9 -33.58 -5.38 13.95
CA TYR A 9 -32.64 -4.53 13.20
C TYR A 9 -33.30 -3.64 12.14
N ARG A 10 -34.56 -3.90 11.76
CA ARG A 10 -35.27 -3.08 10.75
C ARG A 10 -35.82 -1.78 11.32
N GLU A 11 -36.36 -1.78 12.54
CA GLU A 11 -36.97 -0.58 13.14
C GLU A 11 -35.94 0.52 13.48
N ARG A 12 -34.67 0.18 13.67
CA ARG A 12 -33.62 1.17 13.97
C ARG A 12 -33.08 1.95 12.77
N LEU A 13 -33.39 1.52 11.54
CA LEU A 13 -32.92 2.21 10.33
C LEU A 13 -33.89 3.29 9.83
N ASP A 14 -35.18 3.14 10.12
CA ASP A 14 -36.19 4.14 9.74
C ASP A 14 -36.18 5.37 10.66
N GLU A 15 -35.76 5.20 11.92
CA GLU A 15 -35.64 6.30 12.89
C GLU A 15 -34.49 7.27 12.57
N VAL A 16 -33.41 6.79 11.94
CA VAL A 16 -32.24 7.61 11.57
C VAL A 16 -32.47 8.37 10.26
N ALA A 17 -33.33 7.87 9.37
CA ALA A 17 -33.68 8.55 8.12
C ALA A 17 -34.57 9.79 8.34
N CYS A 18 -35.33 9.84 9.43
CA CYS A 18 -36.26 10.94 9.73
C CYS A 18 -35.58 12.19 10.34
N ILE A 19 -34.35 12.05 10.86
CA ILE A 19 -33.62 13.16 11.49
C ILE A 19 -32.88 14.03 10.45
N TYR A 20 -32.58 13.50 9.26
CA TYR A 20 -31.82 14.21 8.23
C TYR A 20 -32.65 14.99 7.19
N SER A 21 -33.98 14.94 7.25
CA SER A 21 -34.88 15.63 6.32
C SER A 21 -35.46 16.96 6.84
N LYS A 22 -35.09 17.40 8.06
CA LYS A 22 -35.63 18.63 8.68
C LYS A 22 -34.72 19.87 8.68
N SER A 23 -33.58 19.85 8.00
CA SER A 23 -32.60 20.96 8.07
C SER A 23 -32.42 21.82 6.79
N ASN A 24 -33.26 21.67 5.76
CA ASN A 24 -33.17 22.49 4.53
C ASN A 24 -34.47 23.24 4.19
N ALA A 25 -35.05 23.97 5.15
CA ALA A 25 -36.17 24.87 4.89
C ALA A 25 -36.01 26.20 5.65
N ALA A 26 -35.16 27.09 5.13
CA ALA A 26 -35.26 28.54 5.35
C ALA A 26 -34.21 29.29 4.48
N SER A 27 -34.65 29.96 3.41
CA SER A 27 -34.09 31.25 2.95
C SER A 27 -34.86 31.79 1.75
N ASN A 28 -35.89 32.58 2.07
CA ASN A 28 -36.45 33.77 1.43
C ASN A 28 -36.28 34.05 -0.07
N GLN A 29 -37.45 34.19 -0.70
CA GLN A 29 -37.72 35.06 -1.84
C GLN A 29 -37.76 36.54 -1.42
N SER A 30 -37.15 37.43 -2.23
CA SER A 30 -37.67 38.78 -2.46
C SER A 30 -37.39 39.19 -3.91
N ASN A 31 -38.45 39.62 -4.59
CA ASN A 31 -38.46 40.20 -5.93
C ASN A 31 -38.34 41.73 -5.82
N GLY A 32 -37.66 42.36 -6.78
CA GLY A 32 -37.71 43.81 -7.00
C GLY A 32 -36.83 44.25 -8.17
N MET A 33 -37.47 44.63 -9.28
CA MET A 33 -36.88 45.10 -10.55
C MET A 33 -36.16 46.47 -10.42
N ALA A 34 -35.05 46.67 -11.13
CA ALA A 34 -34.75 47.89 -11.89
C ALA A 34 -33.47 47.75 -12.76
N SER A 35 -33.51 48.43 -13.90
CA SER A 35 -32.63 48.52 -15.10
C SER A 35 -31.11 48.68 -14.92
N PRO A 36 -30.31 48.31 -15.96
CA PRO A 36 -28.85 48.39 -15.95
C PRO A 36 -28.32 49.74 -16.45
N PRO A 37 -27.17 50.20 -15.93
CA PRO A 37 -26.20 50.79 -16.85
C PRO A 37 -24.75 50.39 -16.59
N SER A 38 -24.01 50.39 -17.69
CA SER A 38 -22.56 50.59 -17.81
C SER A 38 -21.63 49.66 -17.03
N THR A 39 -21.21 48.61 -17.72
CA THR A 39 -19.89 47.98 -17.56
C THR A 39 -18.75 49.02 -17.55
N PRO A 40 -17.88 49.05 -16.53
CA PRO A 40 -16.51 49.49 -16.73
C PRO A 40 -15.75 48.31 -17.34
N ARG A 41 -15.25 48.51 -18.57
CA ARG A 41 -14.31 47.59 -19.20
C ARG A 41 -13.06 47.49 -18.32
N TYR A 42 -12.85 46.34 -17.67
CA TYR A 42 -11.52 45.98 -17.20
C TYR A 42 -10.65 45.73 -18.42
N ALA A 43 -9.83 46.71 -18.77
CA ALA A 43 -8.76 46.55 -19.74
C ALA A 43 -7.86 45.40 -19.25
N ARG A 44 -7.76 44.35 -20.07
CA ARG A 44 -6.74 43.32 -19.87
C ARG A 44 -5.36 43.99 -19.97
N PRO A 45 -4.44 43.76 -19.02
CA PRO A 45 -3.05 44.16 -19.20
C PRO A 45 -2.49 43.45 -20.43
N THR A 46 -2.12 44.21 -21.44
CA THR A 46 -1.35 43.71 -22.59
C THR A 46 0.03 43.25 -22.12
N TRP A 47 0.50 42.12 -22.64
CA TRP A 47 1.78 41.46 -22.33
C TRP A 47 3.04 42.36 -22.34
N VAL A 48 2.94 43.57 -22.89
CA VAL A 48 4.02 44.55 -22.98
C VAL A 48 4.28 45.28 -21.65
N SER A 49 3.33 45.31 -20.70
CA SER A 49 3.51 45.99 -19.40
C SER A 49 4.18 45.13 -18.30
N MET A 50 4.43 43.83 -18.53
CA MET A 50 5.15 42.99 -17.57
C MET A 50 6.68 42.96 -17.76
N ALA A 51 7.21 43.50 -18.88
CA ALA A 51 8.62 43.34 -19.23
C ALA A 51 9.55 44.51 -18.81
N ARG A 52 9.06 45.54 -18.12
CA ARG A 52 9.88 46.72 -17.76
C ARG A 52 9.78 47.23 -16.32
N ALA A 53 9.18 46.48 -15.39
CA ALA A 53 9.32 46.76 -13.96
C ALA A 53 10.60 46.10 -13.42
N ASN A 54 11.72 46.62 -13.90
CA ASN A 54 13.05 46.29 -13.43
C ASN A 54 13.38 47.13 -12.18
N LEU A 55 14.12 46.51 -11.27
CA LEU A 55 15.20 47.16 -10.51
C LEU A 55 14.78 48.21 -9.47
N THR A 56 14.49 47.75 -8.25
CA THR A 56 15.21 48.07 -6.99
C THR A 56 14.29 47.78 -5.82
N SER A 57 14.63 46.77 -5.02
CA SER A 57 14.02 46.57 -3.71
C SER A 57 15.13 46.37 -2.67
N PRO A 58 15.00 47.00 -1.50
CA PRO A 58 16.05 47.13 -0.53
C PRO A 58 16.33 45.79 0.13
N VAL A 59 17.59 45.57 0.46
CA VAL A 59 18.10 44.41 1.21
C VAL A 59 17.41 44.35 2.58
N SER A 60 16.27 43.67 2.63
CA SER A 60 15.65 43.22 3.87
C SER A 60 16.42 41.99 4.33
N LYS A 61 17.26 42.17 5.35
CA LYS A 61 17.92 41.09 6.09
C LYS A 61 16.87 40.27 6.82
N SER A 62 16.20 39.38 6.09
CA SER A 62 15.39 38.34 6.70
C SER A 62 16.35 37.34 7.36
N PRO A 63 16.17 37.00 8.65
CA PRO A 63 17.01 35.98 9.27
C PRO A 63 16.72 34.68 8.52
N ALA A 64 17.76 34.14 7.88
CA ALA A 64 17.72 32.81 7.29
C ALA A 64 17.26 31.84 8.38
N SER A 65 16.00 31.44 8.30
CA SER A 65 15.48 30.30 9.03
C SER A 65 16.40 29.15 8.69
N LYS A 66 17.30 28.83 9.64
CA LYS A 66 18.12 27.63 9.60
C LYS A 66 17.13 26.48 9.54
N GLN A 67 16.82 26.02 8.32
CA GLN A 67 16.19 24.72 8.12
C GLN A 67 17.03 23.76 8.96
N LYS A 68 16.45 23.29 10.07
CA LYS A 68 17.00 22.22 10.89
C LYS A 68 17.31 21.11 9.91
N ARG A 69 18.59 20.97 9.54
CA ARG A 69 19.10 19.79 8.84
C ARG A 69 18.54 18.63 9.64
N ARG A 70 17.62 17.88 9.03
CA ARG A 70 17.09 16.65 9.60
C ARG A 70 18.30 15.91 10.12
N SER A 71 18.33 15.69 11.43
CA SER A 71 19.41 15.02 12.13
C SER A 71 19.80 13.82 11.28
N SER A 72 21.04 13.82 10.78
CA SER A 72 21.61 12.67 10.09
C SER A 72 21.27 11.45 10.95
N PRO A 73 20.66 10.40 10.37
CA PRO A 73 20.20 9.27 11.16
C PRO A 73 21.35 8.81 12.02
N VAL A 74 21.15 8.83 13.34
CA VAL A 74 22.18 8.43 14.30
C VAL A 74 22.60 7.02 13.87
N PRO A 75 23.84 6.84 13.39
CA PRO A 75 24.30 5.52 13.05
C PRO A 75 24.11 4.69 14.32
N MET A 76 23.51 3.49 14.22
CA MET A 76 23.44 2.58 15.35
C MET A 76 24.88 2.23 15.76
N SER A 77 25.49 3.05 16.61
CA SER A 77 26.82 2.83 17.12
C SER A 77 26.67 1.76 18.19
N VAL A 78 26.98 0.51 17.82
CA VAL A 78 27.15 -0.51 18.84
C VAL A 78 28.47 -0.17 19.50
N LYS A 79 28.39 0.29 20.74
CA LYS A 79 29.56 0.46 21.58
C LYS A 79 30.17 -0.93 21.79
N PRO A 80 31.45 -1.14 21.47
CA PRO A 80 32.09 -2.40 21.79
C PRO A 80 32.07 -2.60 23.31
N ALA A 81 31.96 -3.86 23.74
CA ALA A 81 32.03 -4.20 25.16
C ALA A 81 33.40 -3.83 25.76
N ASP A 82 34.46 -3.96 24.95
CA ASP A 82 35.82 -3.53 25.26
C ASP A 82 36.43 -2.85 24.03
N THR A 83 36.83 -1.59 24.15
CA THR A 83 37.45 -0.82 23.05
C THR A 83 38.91 -1.22 22.80
N LYS A 84 39.56 -1.89 23.76
CA LYS A 84 40.99 -2.23 23.68
C LYS A 84 41.25 -3.57 23.00
N LYS A 85 40.24 -4.43 22.87
CA LYS A 85 40.38 -5.76 22.29
C LYS A 85 39.79 -5.79 20.87
N PRO A 86 40.58 -6.13 19.83
CA PRO A 86 40.03 -6.34 18.51
C PRO A 86 39.06 -7.53 18.53
N CYS A 87 37.99 -7.48 17.73
CA CYS A 87 37.06 -8.59 17.60
C CYS A 87 37.77 -9.75 16.88
N PRO A 88 38.02 -10.91 17.52
CA PRO A 88 38.77 -12.01 16.88
C PRO A 88 38.06 -12.53 15.62
N PHE A 89 36.73 -12.52 15.64
CA PHE A 89 35.92 -12.90 14.49
C PHE A 89 36.09 -11.95 13.29
N ALA A 90 36.39 -10.67 13.54
CA ALA A 90 36.70 -9.70 12.50
C ALA A 90 38.12 -9.85 11.92
N ALA A 91 39.00 -10.62 12.59
CA ALA A 91 40.35 -10.90 12.09
C ALA A 91 40.40 -12.06 11.08
N LEU A 92 39.34 -12.87 11.00
CA LEU A 92 39.23 -13.94 10.00
C LEU A 92 39.21 -13.37 8.58
N PRO A 93 39.76 -14.06 7.56
CA PRO A 93 39.55 -13.70 6.16
C PRO A 93 38.05 -13.57 5.81
N ALA A 94 37.72 -12.66 4.90
CA ALA A 94 36.33 -12.36 4.53
C ALA A 94 35.60 -13.61 4.02
N GLU A 95 36.28 -14.48 3.29
CA GLU A 95 35.76 -15.73 2.73
C GLU A 95 35.27 -16.67 3.84
N LEU A 96 36.02 -16.77 4.94
CA LEU A 96 35.62 -17.56 6.11
C LEU A 96 34.43 -16.93 6.82
N ARG A 97 34.40 -15.60 6.96
CA ARG A 97 33.27 -14.89 7.58
C ARG A 97 31.99 -15.08 6.79
N LEU A 98 32.04 -14.90 5.46
CA LEU A 98 30.90 -15.12 4.57
C LEU A 98 30.39 -16.56 4.65
N ARG A 99 31.30 -17.55 4.64
CA ARG A 99 30.93 -18.95 4.83
C ARG A 99 30.24 -19.16 6.18
N ILE A 100 30.75 -18.58 7.26
CA ILE A 100 30.11 -18.63 8.58
C ILE A 100 28.73 -17.96 8.57
N TYR A 101 28.57 -16.81 7.91
CA TYR A 101 27.27 -16.16 7.76
C TYR A 101 26.26 -17.07 7.07
N SER A 102 26.63 -17.78 6.01
CA SER A 102 25.74 -18.72 5.31
C SER A 102 25.21 -19.86 6.20
N HIS A 103 25.93 -20.20 7.28
CA HIS A 103 25.51 -21.20 8.26
C HIS A 103 24.68 -20.63 9.41
N ILE A 104 24.91 -19.36 9.80
CA ILE A 104 24.24 -18.70 10.93
C ILE A 104 22.96 -17.99 10.50
N LEU A 105 22.93 -17.40 9.31
CA LEU A 105 21.77 -16.66 8.82
C LEU A 105 20.61 -17.63 8.51
N PRO A 106 19.36 -17.16 8.63
CA PRO A 106 18.20 -18.01 8.39
C PRO A 106 18.20 -18.60 6.98
N LYS A 107 18.14 -19.93 6.88
CA LYS A 107 18.01 -20.64 5.60
C LYS A 107 16.58 -20.66 5.05
N GLY A 108 15.59 -20.45 5.93
CA GLY A 108 14.17 -20.46 5.60
C GLY A 108 13.56 -19.06 5.51
N PRO A 109 12.29 -18.96 5.09
CA PRO A 109 11.59 -17.68 5.02
C PRO A 109 11.44 -17.06 6.41
N VAL A 110 11.88 -15.81 6.54
CA VAL A 110 11.65 -14.99 7.72
C VAL A 110 10.26 -14.36 7.61
N TYR A 111 9.33 -14.85 8.43
CA TYR A 111 7.95 -14.37 8.46
C TYR A 111 7.81 -13.07 9.23
N THR A 112 7.15 -12.07 8.63
CA THR A 112 7.06 -10.74 9.23
C THR A 112 5.78 -10.42 10.00
N ALA A 113 4.78 -11.30 9.95
CA ALA A 113 3.55 -11.15 10.73
C ALA A 113 3.77 -11.19 12.25
N GLN A 114 4.86 -11.82 12.70
CA GLN A 114 5.21 -11.92 14.11
C GLN A 114 5.85 -10.64 14.69
N TRP A 115 6.05 -9.57 13.91
CA TRP A 115 6.86 -8.41 14.36
C TRP A 115 6.19 -7.55 15.42
N ARG A 116 4.84 -7.54 15.51
CA ARG A 116 4.14 -6.89 16.64
C ARG A 116 4.44 -7.56 17.98
N PHE A 117 4.81 -8.85 17.98
CA PHE A 117 5.20 -9.61 19.17
C PHE A 117 6.73 -9.78 19.29
N MET A 118 7.47 -9.61 18.19
CA MET A 118 8.94 -9.69 18.12
C MET A 118 9.62 -8.30 18.22
N VAL A 119 9.11 -7.42 19.08
CA VAL A 119 9.91 -6.27 19.58
C VAL A 119 11.14 -6.76 20.36
N ASN A 120 11.14 -8.03 20.77
CA ASN A 120 12.37 -8.75 21.02
C ASN A 120 13.16 -8.89 19.72
N ARG A 121 14.04 -7.90 19.54
CA ARG A 121 15.31 -7.87 18.83
C ARG A 121 16.07 -9.22 18.67
N SER A 122 15.64 -10.36 19.24
CA SER A 122 16.26 -11.68 19.08
C SER A 122 16.10 -12.28 17.69
N SER A 123 15.10 -11.86 16.89
CA SER A 123 14.94 -12.34 15.50
C SER A 123 15.95 -11.75 14.52
N TRP A 124 16.60 -10.65 14.89
CA TRP A 124 17.71 -10.10 14.12
C TRP A 124 18.94 -10.92 14.44
N SER A 125 19.63 -11.40 13.39
CA SER A 125 20.89 -12.12 13.58
C SER A 125 21.79 -11.34 14.52
N SER A 126 22.27 -12.00 15.58
CA SER A 126 23.19 -11.44 16.56
C SER A 126 24.43 -10.84 15.88
N LEU A 127 24.79 -11.33 14.68
CA LEU A 127 25.83 -10.80 13.81
C LEU A 127 25.67 -9.31 13.49
N LEU A 128 24.43 -8.82 13.35
CA LEU A 128 24.16 -7.41 13.08
C LEU A 128 24.53 -6.49 14.25
N ARG A 129 24.85 -7.07 15.42
CA ARG A 129 25.20 -6.35 16.66
C ARG A 129 26.65 -6.54 17.11
N VAL A 130 27.52 -7.14 16.32
CA VAL A 130 28.91 -7.42 16.75
C VAL A 130 29.79 -6.17 16.64
N CYS A 131 30.35 -5.91 15.46
CA CYS A 131 31.13 -4.72 15.18
C CYS A 131 30.74 -4.13 13.82
N ARG A 132 31.30 -2.98 13.45
CA ARG A 132 30.95 -2.29 12.20
C ARG A 132 31.20 -3.18 10.97
N LEU A 133 32.36 -3.83 10.89
CA LEU A 133 32.73 -4.69 9.76
C LEU A 133 31.74 -5.85 9.60
N ILE A 134 31.59 -6.65 10.66
CA ILE A 134 30.68 -7.81 10.68
C ILE A 134 29.25 -7.38 10.37
N ARG A 135 28.78 -6.25 10.91
CA ARG A 135 27.43 -5.76 10.60
C ARG A 135 27.27 -5.45 9.13
N VAL A 136 28.23 -4.77 8.50
CA VAL A 136 28.13 -4.40 7.07
C VAL A 136 28.04 -5.66 6.22
N GLU A 137 28.97 -6.60 6.40
CA GLU A 137 29.00 -7.85 5.63
C GLU A 137 27.77 -8.72 5.92
N ALA A 138 27.46 -8.98 7.20
CA ALA A 138 26.31 -9.79 7.56
C ALA A 138 24.98 -9.13 7.13
N SER A 139 24.89 -7.80 7.12
CA SER A 139 23.69 -7.11 6.61
C SER A 139 23.54 -7.26 5.10
N TYR A 140 24.65 -7.25 4.36
CA TYR A 140 24.65 -7.50 2.93
C TYR A 140 24.07 -8.88 2.67
N GLU A 141 24.65 -9.93 3.27
CA GLU A 141 24.17 -11.31 3.14
C GLU A 141 22.71 -11.45 3.59
N PHE A 142 22.38 -10.94 4.78
CA PHE A 142 21.05 -11.08 5.35
C PHE A 142 19.97 -10.40 4.50
N TYR A 143 20.17 -9.14 4.10
CA TYR A 143 19.13 -8.43 3.36
C TYR A 143 19.07 -8.78 1.88
N THR A 144 20.14 -9.29 1.27
CA THR A 144 20.16 -9.62 -0.17
C THR A 144 19.80 -11.08 -0.46
N GLN A 145 20.09 -12.01 0.45
CA GLN A 145 19.89 -13.45 0.19
C GLN A 145 18.70 -14.05 0.96
N THR A 146 18.43 -13.58 2.18
CA THR A 146 17.38 -14.17 3.03
C THR A 146 16.01 -14.02 2.38
N ALA A 147 15.20 -15.08 2.38
CA ALA A 147 13.82 -14.99 1.95
C ALA A 147 12.99 -14.25 3.01
N PHE A 148 12.38 -13.12 2.65
CA PHE A 148 11.48 -12.38 3.52
C PHE A 148 10.05 -12.62 3.08
N MET A 149 9.20 -13.07 4.01
CA MET A 149 7.80 -13.36 3.71
C MET A 149 6.88 -12.46 4.52
N PHE A 150 6.18 -11.59 3.80
CA PHE A 150 5.18 -10.69 4.35
C PHE A 150 3.80 -11.30 4.20
N VAL A 151 3.07 -11.40 5.29
CA VAL A 151 1.70 -11.91 5.28
C VAL A 151 0.80 -10.76 5.76
N PRO A 152 0.44 -9.81 4.87
CA PRO A 152 -0.52 -8.78 5.24
C PRO A 152 -1.82 -9.45 5.66
N VAL A 153 -2.42 -8.95 6.75
CA VAL A 153 -3.73 -9.45 7.21
C VAL A 153 -4.78 -9.08 6.17
N ASP A 154 -4.73 -7.81 5.73
CA ASP A 154 -5.62 -7.23 4.74
C ASP A 154 -4.82 -6.34 3.78
N LEU A 155 -5.38 -6.02 2.60
CA LEU A 155 -4.81 -5.02 1.67
C LEU A 155 -4.63 -3.63 2.31
N ASP A 156 -5.41 -3.32 3.35
CA ASP A 156 -5.36 -2.05 4.07
C ASP A 156 -4.30 -2.03 5.18
N ASN A 157 -3.81 -3.20 5.60
CA ASN A 157 -2.99 -3.35 6.80
C ASN A 157 -1.62 -3.93 6.48
N TYR A 158 -0.84 -3.13 5.76
CA TYR A 158 0.58 -3.39 5.45
C TYR A 158 1.55 -2.65 6.39
N GLU A 159 1.06 -2.17 7.53
CA GLU A 159 1.86 -1.42 8.50
C GLU A 159 3.03 -2.25 9.04
N SER A 160 2.90 -3.58 9.11
CA SER A 160 4.00 -4.49 9.48
C SER A 160 5.17 -4.40 8.50
N LEU A 161 4.87 -4.40 7.20
CA LEU A 161 5.87 -4.26 6.15
C LEU A 161 6.47 -2.85 6.12
N ARG A 162 5.64 -1.81 6.29
CA ARG A 162 6.11 -0.43 6.43
C ARG A 162 7.05 -0.27 7.63
N THR A 163 6.65 -0.80 8.78
CA THR A 163 7.43 -0.77 10.02
C THR A 163 8.76 -1.49 9.82
N TRP A 164 8.75 -2.66 9.15
CA TRP A 164 9.97 -3.38 8.78
C TRP A 164 10.92 -2.53 7.94
N LEU A 165 10.45 -1.91 6.86
CA LEU A 165 11.28 -1.03 6.02
C LEU A 165 11.85 0.16 6.80
N MET A 166 11.06 0.71 7.74
CA MET A 166 11.49 1.81 8.58
C MET A 166 12.55 1.39 9.61
N MET A 167 12.51 0.14 10.09
CA MET A 167 13.49 -0.44 11.00
C MET A 167 14.80 -0.82 10.31
N VAL A 168 14.80 -1.08 9.01
CA VAL A 168 16.06 -1.27 8.26
C VAL A 168 16.87 0.03 8.35
N PRO A 169 18.12 -0.03 8.85
CA PRO A 169 18.99 1.14 8.96
C PRO A 169 19.08 1.88 7.63
N LEU A 170 19.10 3.23 7.65
CA LEU A 170 19.07 4.00 6.40
C LEU A 170 20.18 3.58 5.42
N ALA A 171 21.39 3.34 5.93
CA ALA A 171 22.54 2.88 5.14
C ALA A 171 22.35 1.49 4.48
N GLN A 172 21.37 0.72 4.93
CA GLN A 172 21.10 -0.66 4.49
C GLN A 172 19.78 -0.77 3.72
N ARG A 173 18.99 0.30 3.57
CA ARG A 173 17.67 0.24 2.90
C ARG A 173 17.75 -0.10 1.41
N SER A 174 18.90 0.10 0.78
CA SER A 174 19.15 -0.30 -0.60
C SER A 174 19.49 -1.78 -0.76
N LEU A 175 19.72 -2.53 0.32
CA LEU A 175 20.05 -3.96 0.24
C LEU A 175 18.83 -4.83 -0.06
N PRO A 176 17.67 -4.65 0.60
CA PRO A 176 16.46 -5.40 0.25
C PRO A 176 16.01 -5.24 -1.20
N VAL A 177 16.33 -4.11 -1.84
CA VAL A 177 16.05 -3.84 -3.26
C VAL A 177 16.70 -4.87 -4.18
N LYS A 178 17.88 -5.37 -3.80
CA LYS A 178 18.63 -6.37 -4.57
C LYS A 178 18.16 -7.81 -4.29
N ASN A 179 17.20 -7.98 -3.39
CA ASN A 179 16.77 -9.30 -2.94
C ASN A 179 15.58 -9.80 -3.76
N PRO A 180 15.76 -10.83 -4.60
CA PRO A 180 14.66 -11.41 -5.37
C PRO A 180 13.73 -12.28 -4.49
N ASN A 181 14.10 -12.56 -3.24
CA ASN A 181 13.36 -13.43 -2.33
C ASN A 181 12.45 -12.66 -1.36
N VAL A 182 12.16 -11.39 -1.64
CA VAL A 182 11.12 -10.64 -0.94
C VAL A 182 9.76 -11.04 -1.51
N ARG A 183 8.95 -11.73 -0.70
CA ARG A 183 7.65 -12.27 -1.06
C ARG A 183 6.54 -11.70 -0.20
N ILE A 184 5.40 -11.44 -0.82
CA ILE A 184 4.16 -11.02 -0.17
C ILE A 184 3.14 -12.10 -0.37
N ARG A 185 2.85 -12.82 0.71
CA ARG A 185 1.82 -13.85 0.76
C ARG A 185 0.48 -13.23 1.12
N PHE A 186 -0.36 -12.98 0.12
CA PHE A 186 -1.73 -12.53 0.34
C PHE A 186 -2.62 -13.69 0.75
N LYS A 187 -3.23 -13.57 1.93
CA LYS A 187 -4.33 -14.41 2.33
C LYS A 187 -5.59 -13.88 1.67
N LEU A 188 -6.23 -14.69 0.82
CA LEU A 188 -7.47 -14.29 0.20
C LEU A 188 -8.56 -14.18 1.26
N GLN A 189 -9.18 -13.00 1.32
CA GLN A 189 -10.40 -12.76 2.08
C GLN A 189 -11.51 -12.45 1.07
N LEU A 190 -12.50 -13.33 0.97
CA LEU A 190 -13.67 -13.17 0.10
C LEU A 190 -14.73 -12.27 0.73
N TYR A 191 -14.79 -12.24 2.06
CA TYR A 191 -15.81 -11.56 2.83
C TYR A 191 -15.13 -10.74 3.92
N LYS A 192 -14.70 -9.53 3.56
CA LYS A 192 -14.47 -8.48 4.55
C LYS A 192 -15.60 -7.48 4.41
N GLU A 193 -16.74 -7.84 5.02
CA GLU A 193 -17.86 -6.90 5.12
C GLU A 193 -17.35 -5.65 5.81
N THR A 194 -17.35 -4.56 5.05
CA THR A 194 -16.84 -3.27 5.51
C THR A 194 -18.06 -2.40 5.75
N TYR A 195 -18.23 -1.90 6.96
CA TYR A 195 -19.46 -1.20 7.32
C TYR A 195 -19.23 0.30 7.49
N GLY A 196 -20.14 1.10 6.92
CA GLY A 196 -20.29 2.53 7.20
C GLY A 196 -18.99 3.34 7.18
N LYS A 197 -18.52 3.76 8.36
CA LYS A 197 -17.35 4.63 8.58
C LYS A 197 -16.07 4.03 7.99
N GLU A 198 -15.91 2.71 8.01
CA GLU A 198 -14.71 2.05 7.48
C GLU A 198 -14.60 2.18 5.95
N ILE A 199 -15.73 2.08 5.23
CA ILE A 199 -15.74 2.29 3.76
C ILE A 199 -15.28 3.70 3.46
N TRP A 200 -15.78 4.70 4.19
CA TRP A 200 -15.40 6.09 3.96
C TRP A 200 -13.89 6.31 4.19
N GLU A 201 -13.34 5.78 5.27
CA GLU A 201 -11.90 5.93 5.58
C GLU A 201 -10.99 5.35 4.49
N VAL A 202 -11.38 4.22 3.90
CA VAL A 202 -10.66 3.60 2.77
C VAL A 202 -10.85 4.40 1.48
N CYS A 203 -12.05 4.94 1.24
CA CYS A 203 -12.39 5.59 -0.03
C CYS A 203 -11.96 7.05 -0.14
N LYS A 204 -11.84 7.78 0.98
CA LYS A 204 -11.70 9.25 1.01
C LYS A 204 -10.56 9.81 0.17
N ARG A 205 -9.49 9.02 -0.01
CA ARG A 205 -8.31 9.34 -0.81
C ARG A 205 -8.63 9.41 -2.31
N PHE A 206 -9.52 8.54 -2.81
CA PHE A 206 -9.80 8.37 -4.25
C PHE A 206 -11.15 8.93 -4.68
N GLY A 207 -12.11 9.08 -3.76
CA GLY A 207 -13.45 9.59 -4.09
C GLY A 207 -14.35 9.68 -2.86
N ASN A 208 -15.63 10.00 -3.10
CA ASN A 208 -16.64 10.04 -2.04
C ASN A 208 -17.60 8.85 -2.14
N SER A 209 -17.52 7.93 -1.18
CA SER A 209 -18.35 6.72 -1.14
C SER A 209 -19.85 6.98 -0.97
N TYR A 210 -20.24 8.16 -0.44
CA TYR A 210 -21.64 8.51 -0.25
C TYR A 210 -22.39 8.76 -1.57
N TYR A 211 -21.70 9.21 -2.61
CA TYR A 211 -22.28 9.44 -3.94
C TYR A 211 -22.41 8.17 -4.78
N ILE A 212 -21.92 7.05 -4.28
CA ILE A 212 -21.95 5.76 -4.99
C ILE A 212 -23.19 4.99 -4.56
N PRO A 213 -23.99 4.47 -5.53
CA PRO A 213 -25.11 3.59 -5.23
C PRO A 213 -24.68 2.44 -4.31
N TYR A 214 -25.54 2.06 -3.37
CA TYR A 214 -25.23 1.06 -2.34
C TYR A 214 -24.64 -0.23 -2.94
N ALA A 215 -25.22 -0.73 -4.03
CA ALA A 215 -24.80 -1.93 -4.76
C ALA A 215 -23.37 -1.86 -5.36
N HIS A 216 -22.74 -0.70 -5.41
CA HIS A 216 -21.40 -0.50 -5.97
C HIS A 216 -20.38 0.03 -4.97
N ARG A 217 -20.80 0.27 -3.71
CA ARG A 217 -19.89 0.78 -2.67
C ARG A 217 -18.77 -0.21 -2.37
N GLU A 218 -19.07 -1.51 -2.34
CA GLU A 218 -18.06 -2.55 -2.11
C GLU A 218 -17.05 -2.63 -3.27
N HIS A 219 -17.50 -2.53 -4.53
CA HIS A 219 -16.59 -2.48 -5.68
C HIS A 219 -15.60 -1.32 -5.56
N PHE A 220 -16.10 -0.13 -5.19
CA PHE A 220 -15.25 1.03 -5.02
C PHE A 220 -14.32 0.92 -3.81
N ALA A 221 -14.80 0.36 -2.69
CA ALA A 221 -13.97 0.09 -1.53
C ALA A 221 -12.82 -0.85 -1.90
N ASN A 222 -13.10 -1.99 -2.53
CA ASN A 222 -12.09 -2.96 -2.98
C ASN A 222 -11.05 -2.33 -3.91
N PHE A 223 -11.49 -1.50 -4.86
CA PHE A 223 -10.58 -0.69 -5.69
C PHE A 223 -9.68 0.21 -4.83
N CYS A 224 -10.23 0.96 -3.87
CA CYS A 224 -9.47 1.87 -3.02
C CYS A 224 -8.42 1.14 -2.17
N ARG A 225 -8.70 -0.08 -1.71
CA ARG A 225 -7.73 -0.94 -1.01
C ARG A 225 -6.55 -1.32 -1.90
N LEU A 226 -6.86 -1.81 -3.11
CA LEU A 226 -5.88 -2.19 -4.11
C LEU A 226 -5.03 -0.98 -4.54
N ALA A 227 -5.68 0.15 -4.81
CA ALA A 227 -5.00 1.39 -5.21
C ALA A 227 -4.07 1.91 -4.11
N THR A 228 -4.51 1.86 -2.84
CA THR A 228 -3.66 2.22 -1.70
C THR A 228 -2.43 1.32 -1.64
N TRP A 229 -2.62 0.01 -1.79
CA TRP A 229 -1.54 -0.97 -1.80
C TRP A 229 -0.56 -0.72 -2.96
N TRP A 230 -1.05 -0.56 -4.20
CA TRP A 230 -0.20 -0.34 -5.36
C TRP A 230 0.56 0.99 -5.30
N LEU A 231 -0.09 2.07 -4.86
CA LEU A 231 0.59 3.35 -4.65
C LEU A 231 1.66 3.23 -3.58
N TRP A 232 1.38 2.53 -2.49
CA TRP A 232 2.38 2.32 -1.46
C TRP A 232 3.57 1.49 -1.98
N CYS A 233 3.34 0.48 -2.81
CA CYS A 233 4.43 -0.25 -3.47
C CYS A 233 5.23 0.63 -4.45
N ALA A 234 4.59 1.59 -5.10
CA ALA A 234 5.20 2.53 -6.04
C ALA A 234 5.88 3.74 -5.37
N GLU A 235 5.65 4.01 -4.08
CA GLU A 235 6.22 5.15 -3.36
C GLU A 235 7.73 4.97 -3.04
N HIS A 236 8.47 6.07 -2.85
CA HIS A 236 9.94 6.07 -2.83
C HIS A 236 10.63 5.12 -1.82
N VAL A 237 9.97 4.78 -0.70
CA VAL A 237 10.54 3.85 0.28
C VAL A 237 10.63 2.42 -0.29
N SER A 238 9.83 2.14 -1.33
CA SER A 238 9.57 0.84 -1.93
C SER A 238 9.79 0.81 -3.44
N THR A 239 9.99 1.96 -4.12
CA THR A 239 10.17 2.11 -5.58
C THR A 239 11.12 1.12 -6.26
N ASN A 240 12.11 0.58 -5.54
CA ASN A 240 13.08 -0.36 -6.10
C ASN A 240 12.93 -1.79 -5.55
N LEU A 241 12.01 -2.02 -4.61
CA LEU A 241 11.74 -3.37 -4.12
C LEU A 241 11.00 -4.16 -5.18
N THR A 242 11.54 -5.32 -5.51
CA THR A 242 10.83 -6.27 -6.36
C THR A 242 9.87 -7.07 -5.49
N TRP A 243 8.58 -6.73 -5.57
CA TRP A 243 7.53 -7.44 -4.86
C TRP A 243 7.13 -8.71 -5.61
N ASN A 244 7.36 -9.87 -4.99
CA ASN A 244 6.86 -11.14 -5.52
C ASN A 244 5.60 -11.53 -4.75
N TYR A 245 4.46 -11.51 -5.44
CA TYR A 245 3.19 -11.89 -4.84
C TYR A 245 3.01 -13.41 -4.84
N GLU A 246 2.59 -13.93 -3.70
CA GLU A 246 2.23 -15.32 -3.46
C GLU A 246 0.79 -15.35 -2.96
N ILE A 247 -0.08 -16.16 -3.58
CA ILE A 247 -1.51 -16.19 -3.21
C ILE A 247 -1.81 -17.43 -2.37
N ASP A 248 -2.23 -17.20 -1.13
CA ASP A 248 -2.55 -18.19 -0.12
C ASP A 248 -4.07 -18.28 0.11
N ILE A 249 -4.60 -19.49 -0.04
CA ILE A 249 -6.03 -19.82 0.10
C ILE A 249 -6.27 -20.67 1.36
N SER A 250 -5.20 -21.03 2.10
CA SER A 250 -5.27 -21.97 3.22
C SER A 250 -6.25 -21.57 4.32
N SER A 251 -6.47 -20.26 4.52
CA SER A 251 -7.43 -19.74 5.50
C SER A 251 -8.89 -20.00 5.13
N MET A 252 -9.21 -20.27 3.87
CA MET A 252 -10.58 -20.52 3.39
C MET A 252 -10.98 -22.01 3.51
N HIS A 253 -10.03 -22.94 3.59
CA HIS A 253 -10.34 -24.37 3.47
C HIS A 253 -11.06 -25.00 4.65
N ARG A 254 -11.04 -24.41 5.84
CA ARG A 254 -11.59 -25.09 7.02
C ARG A 254 -13.12 -25.28 6.98
N TRP A 255 -13.84 -24.60 6.08
CA TRP A 255 -15.30 -24.57 6.13
C TRP A 255 -16.03 -24.72 4.77
N TYR A 256 -15.32 -24.86 3.65
CA TYR A 256 -15.94 -24.86 2.32
C TYR A 256 -15.61 -26.11 1.50
N THR A 257 -16.63 -26.67 0.85
CA THR A 257 -16.54 -27.75 -0.16
C THR A 257 -16.08 -27.27 -1.54
N ARG A 258 -15.77 -25.97 -1.68
CA ARG A 258 -15.44 -25.35 -2.98
C ARG A 258 -13.99 -25.59 -3.35
N SER A 259 -13.72 -25.70 -4.65
CA SER A 259 -12.35 -25.83 -5.15
C SER A 259 -11.58 -24.52 -4.97
N ASP A 260 -10.27 -24.63 -4.74
CA ASP A 260 -9.37 -23.46 -4.66
C ASP A 260 -9.46 -22.55 -5.87
N VAL A 261 -9.62 -23.14 -7.05
CA VAL A 261 -9.73 -22.41 -8.31
C VAL A 261 -10.98 -21.55 -8.33
N ASP A 262 -12.08 -22.04 -7.76
CA ASP A 262 -13.33 -21.27 -7.68
C ASP A 262 -13.25 -20.14 -6.66
N LEU A 263 -12.56 -20.35 -5.53
CA LEU A 263 -12.28 -19.30 -4.56
C LEU A 263 -11.39 -18.20 -5.16
N LEU A 264 -10.35 -18.58 -5.92
CA LEU A 264 -9.50 -17.64 -6.65
C LEU A 264 -10.28 -16.83 -7.69
N ARG A 265 -11.13 -17.49 -8.47
CA ARG A 265 -11.98 -16.85 -9.48
C ARG A 265 -12.94 -15.85 -8.83
N GLU A 266 -13.60 -16.25 -7.75
CA GLU A 266 -14.52 -15.36 -7.05
C GLU A 266 -13.79 -14.16 -6.46
N TRP A 267 -12.62 -14.36 -5.85
CA TRP A 267 -11.80 -13.25 -5.36
C TRP A 267 -11.36 -12.32 -6.50
N PHE A 268 -10.94 -12.90 -7.63
CA PHE A 268 -10.59 -12.13 -8.82
C PHE A 268 -11.75 -11.25 -9.29
N ASP A 269 -12.95 -11.83 -9.44
CA ASP A 269 -14.13 -11.11 -9.92
C ASP A 269 -14.57 -10.02 -8.92
N LYS A 270 -14.57 -10.33 -7.62
CA LYS A 270 -15.05 -9.41 -6.56
C LYS A 270 -14.06 -8.34 -6.12
N VAL A 271 -12.76 -8.58 -6.29
CA VAL A 271 -11.70 -7.71 -5.78
C VAL A 271 -10.87 -7.15 -6.92
N LEU A 272 -10.12 -7.99 -7.63
CA LEU A 272 -9.14 -7.51 -8.61
C LEU A 272 -9.79 -6.90 -9.86
N GLN A 273 -10.86 -7.50 -10.38
CA GLN A 273 -11.55 -7.03 -11.59
C GLN A 273 -12.33 -5.73 -11.36
N THR A 274 -12.64 -5.38 -10.10
CA THR A 274 -13.41 -4.17 -9.75
C THR A 274 -12.78 -2.89 -10.31
N VAL A 275 -11.46 -2.89 -10.43
CA VAL A 275 -10.67 -1.81 -11.02
C VAL A 275 -11.12 -1.42 -12.43
N SER A 276 -11.62 -2.38 -13.21
CA SER A 276 -12.08 -2.17 -14.58
C SER A 276 -13.56 -1.82 -14.69
N LEU A 277 -14.31 -1.82 -13.58
CA LEU A 277 -15.74 -1.59 -13.61
C LEU A 277 -16.07 -0.12 -13.87
N PRO A 278 -17.05 0.20 -14.74
CA PRO A 278 -17.45 1.57 -15.02
C PRO A 278 -17.89 2.36 -13.79
N CYS A 279 -18.55 1.71 -12.81
CA CYS A 279 -18.97 2.35 -11.57
C CYS A 279 -17.78 2.83 -10.74
N VAL A 280 -16.68 2.07 -10.72
CA VAL A 280 -15.43 2.43 -10.04
C VAL A 280 -14.73 3.57 -10.77
N GLN A 281 -14.62 3.46 -12.10
CA GLN A 281 -13.98 4.48 -12.93
C GLN A 281 -14.66 5.84 -12.84
N LYS A 282 -16.00 5.87 -12.75
CA LYS A 282 -16.76 7.12 -12.54
C LYS A 282 -16.59 7.68 -11.12
N ALA A 283 -16.49 6.82 -10.12
CA ALA A 283 -16.34 7.22 -8.71
C ALA A 283 -14.92 7.67 -8.36
N TRP A 284 -13.92 7.21 -9.10
CA TRP A 284 -12.53 7.55 -8.91
C TRP A 284 -12.20 8.94 -9.49
N VAL A 285 -12.37 9.96 -8.66
CA VAL A 285 -12.24 11.37 -9.05
C VAL A 285 -11.00 12.07 -8.48
N ARG A 286 -10.29 11.45 -7.53
CA ARG A 286 -9.10 12.00 -6.85
C ARG A 286 -7.89 11.08 -6.98
N GLU A 287 -6.69 11.64 -6.89
CA GLU A 287 -5.41 10.90 -6.92
C GLU A 287 -5.33 9.88 -8.07
N ARG A 288 -5.68 10.31 -9.30
CA ARG A 288 -5.56 9.48 -10.49
C ARG A 288 -4.10 9.32 -10.89
N ARG A 289 -3.43 8.33 -10.30
CA ARG A 289 -2.02 7.99 -10.50
C ARG A 289 -1.88 6.61 -11.14
N GLU A 290 -2.61 6.43 -12.25
CA GLU A 290 -2.71 5.18 -13.02
C GLU A 290 -1.33 4.62 -13.40
N ALA A 291 -0.47 5.47 -13.97
CA ALA A 291 0.87 5.11 -14.40
C ALA A 291 1.75 4.54 -13.27
N GLU A 292 1.59 5.02 -12.04
CA GLU A 292 2.39 4.57 -10.90
C GLU A 292 1.90 3.21 -10.36
N MET A 293 0.58 2.98 -10.40
CA MET A 293 -0.01 1.73 -9.91
C MET A 293 0.10 0.59 -10.93
N LYS A 294 0.16 0.91 -12.22
CA LYS A 294 0.14 -0.03 -13.34
C LYS A 294 1.03 -1.25 -13.15
N MET A 295 2.31 -1.03 -12.90
CA MET A 295 3.30 -2.11 -12.82
C MET A 295 2.95 -3.10 -11.71
N GLU A 296 2.55 -2.60 -10.54
CA GLU A 296 2.21 -3.43 -9.39
C GLU A 296 0.86 -4.14 -9.55
N ALA A 297 -0.11 -3.49 -10.20
CA ALA A 297 -1.38 -4.11 -10.58
C ALA A 297 -1.17 -5.29 -11.55
N ILE A 298 -0.30 -5.13 -12.55
CA ILE A 298 0.04 -6.20 -13.51
C ILE A 298 0.75 -7.36 -12.80
N LYS A 299 1.75 -7.08 -11.95
CA LYS A 299 2.44 -8.13 -11.18
C LYS A 299 1.48 -8.92 -10.28
N MET A 300 0.53 -8.25 -9.65
CA MET A 300 -0.51 -8.89 -8.84
C MET A 300 -1.42 -9.78 -9.70
N LEU A 301 -1.89 -9.28 -10.85
CA LEU A 301 -2.68 -10.06 -11.81
C LEU A 301 -1.94 -11.33 -12.26
N GLU A 302 -0.65 -11.21 -12.57
CA GLU A 302 0.18 -12.35 -12.96
C GLU A 302 0.36 -13.38 -11.84
N ALA A 303 0.48 -12.93 -10.60
CA ALA A 303 0.56 -13.83 -9.46
C ALA A 303 -0.74 -14.60 -9.23
N VAL A 304 -1.89 -13.97 -9.43
CA VAL A 304 -3.20 -14.61 -9.36
C VAL A 304 -3.37 -15.63 -10.48
N ASP A 305 -3.00 -15.28 -11.72
CA ASP A 305 -3.03 -16.23 -12.84
C ASP A 305 -2.11 -17.44 -12.58
N ARG A 306 -0.84 -17.21 -12.19
CA ARG A 306 0.06 -18.30 -11.79
C ARG A 306 -0.52 -19.18 -10.69
N ALA A 307 -1.16 -18.57 -9.68
CA ALA A 307 -1.79 -19.31 -8.58
C ALA A 307 -2.95 -20.20 -9.04
N VAL A 308 -3.72 -19.78 -10.05
CA VAL A 308 -4.76 -20.59 -10.70
C VAL A 308 -4.12 -21.73 -11.52
N GLN A 309 -3.11 -21.43 -12.35
CA GLN A 309 -2.46 -22.44 -13.19
C GLN A 309 -1.83 -23.56 -12.35
N LEU A 310 -1.10 -23.20 -11.27
CA LEU A 310 -0.47 -24.15 -10.37
C LEU A 310 -1.47 -25.14 -9.75
N ARG A 311 -2.70 -24.70 -9.47
CA ARG A 311 -3.72 -25.53 -8.82
C ARG A 311 -4.58 -26.32 -9.78
N ARG A 312 -4.63 -25.91 -11.06
CA ARG A 312 -5.28 -26.69 -12.12
C ARG A 312 -4.45 -27.89 -12.55
N GLY A 313 -3.14 -27.84 -12.39
CA GLY A 313 -2.23 -28.88 -12.84
C GLY A 313 -2.27 -29.01 -14.37
N THR A 314 -2.49 -30.22 -14.88
CA THR A 314 -2.49 -30.55 -16.32
C THR A 314 -3.83 -30.31 -17.03
N ARG A 315 -4.85 -29.81 -16.32
CA ARG A 315 -6.18 -29.59 -16.92
C ARG A 315 -6.11 -28.53 -18.02
N PRO A 316 -6.90 -28.67 -19.11
CA PRO A 316 -6.90 -27.70 -20.18
C PRO A 316 -7.27 -26.29 -19.67
N PRO A 317 -6.69 -25.24 -20.26
CA PRO A 317 -6.95 -23.87 -19.83
C PRO A 317 -8.43 -23.53 -20.04
N ASP A 318 -9.13 -23.22 -18.96
CA ASP A 318 -10.47 -22.63 -19.02
C ASP A 318 -10.42 -21.34 -19.85
N GLY A 319 -11.10 -21.37 -21.00
CA GLY A 319 -11.18 -20.24 -21.92
C GLY A 319 -11.78 -18.99 -21.28
N GLU A 320 -12.68 -19.15 -20.30
CA GLU A 320 -13.28 -18.01 -19.60
C GLU A 320 -12.27 -17.29 -18.73
N TRP A 321 -11.53 -18.02 -17.87
CA TRP A 321 -10.45 -17.46 -17.05
C TRP A 321 -9.42 -16.72 -17.90
N ALA A 322 -8.92 -17.36 -18.96
CA ALA A 322 -7.91 -16.76 -19.83
C ALA A 322 -8.44 -15.49 -20.52
N ARG A 323 -9.72 -15.46 -20.90
CA ARG A 323 -10.38 -14.26 -21.46
C ARG A 323 -10.46 -13.14 -20.42
N LYS A 324 -10.87 -13.43 -19.19
CA LYS A 324 -10.96 -12.44 -18.09
C LYS A 324 -9.59 -11.84 -17.76
N VAL A 325 -8.56 -12.67 -17.59
CA VAL A 325 -7.19 -12.23 -17.30
C VAL A 325 -6.64 -11.35 -18.44
N ARG A 326 -6.82 -11.77 -19.70
CA ARG A 326 -6.39 -10.97 -20.87
C ARG A 326 -7.13 -9.64 -20.97
N ALA A 327 -8.44 -9.63 -20.71
CA ALA A 327 -9.23 -8.39 -20.75
C ALA A 327 -8.76 -7.41 -19.67
N LEU A 328 -8.54 -7.88 -18.45
CA LEU A 328 -8.05 -7.04 -17.36
C LEU A 328 -6.61 -6.57 -17.60
N ARG A 329 -5.72 -7.44 -18.11
CA ARG A 329 -4.35 -7.06 -18.50
C ARG A 329 -4.37 -5.91 -19.52
N ARG A 330 -5.15 -6.04 -20.61
CA ARG A 330 -5.29 -4.97 -21.62
C ARG A 330 -5.84 -3.67 -21.05
N PHE A 331 -6.72 -3.75 -20.06
CA PHE A 331 -7.22 -2.58 -19.36
C PHE A 331 -6.10 -1.90 -18.55
N LEU A 332 -5.35 -2.67 -17.76
CA LEU A 332 -4.22 -2.16 -16.97
C LEU A 332 -3.06 -1.68 -17.85
N GLU A 333 -2.86 -2.25 -19.03
CA GLU A 333 -1.83 -1.80 -19.97
C GLU A 333 -2.12 -0.40 -20.56
N LYS A 334 -3.38 0.06 -20.50
CA LYS A 334 -3.79 1.39 -20.95
C LYS A 334 -3.67 2.48 -19.87
N TRP A 335 -3.53 2.09 -18.61
CA TRP A 335 -3.08 2.97 -17.53
C TRP A 335 -1.66 3.47 -17.81
#